data_AF-A0A9D7XCS5-F1
#
_entry.id   AF-A0A9D7XCS5-F1
#
_cell.length_a   1.000
_cell.length_b   1.000
_cell.length_c   1.000
_cell.angle_alpha   90.00
_cell.angle_beta   90.00
_cell.angle_gamma   90.00
#
_symmetry.space_group_name_H-M   'P 1'
#
loop_
_entity.id
_entity.type
_entity.pdbx_description
1 polymer ?
#
loop_
_entity_poly.entity_id
_entity_poly.type
_entity_poly.pdbx_seq_one_letter_code
_entity_poly.pdbx_strand_id
1 'polypeptide(L)'
;MIGDQTPPELNERAGLGDYSNRGFYTEGNMEGSALLPFISPPRLSSDPSFSDGMIRTQIVPGLGNVKVKGLLWRVPDAVAPNYDDPNLVNGKAPIVSYGQWGFFGALGGKRRILTLDNYNQMADMLAPRAIAYSAGLINYFFRGKLEIEPIDQRIFAVINQGEPHTVNAEGYPIRISNNKVFGFEKIRLKVRNLTDPIIESGTNLNVPQRAGVGTLVAVARYHRNACYKPDLTGERQYRYSPPPALLVDEPTCAPNLPTRTAYQEISVSATLNILSEADLPGGSGGTSPASVEKVFDFSADPIPVNATDLFIQVVYRGQLGDETDGIAVGNYDLREPTFYAGWNNTDYAYNEITTSWQSAGGAFPARVMQGIRTCAGFPSKWVYQYNTSDPQPGLGFPIAGDAPGVLRLAFLFGKPALPNQRVSFRSYPIMSVAPSAQVRLGSTAGQSRQASMEIYAPSGASALPLPSNCGITPPAAGSNVWCFDPVFKRRGLAFGEMAHPLYYSTGAGNDGPDVDAPPAQIPFGSQIIRTGGTIRFDDVTLQNCPAGPALLSPEKQRWIELREAAWDLGIDPDSRSN
;
A
#
# COMPACT_ATOMS: atom_id res chain seq x y z
N MET A 1 11.07 -53.17 -16.73
CA MET A 1 10.27 -54.34 -16.35
C MET A 1 8.88 -53.85 -16.04
N ILE A 2 7.97 -54.04 -16.99
CA ILE A 2 6.56 -53.65 -16.86
C ILE A 2 5.92 -54.77 -16.04
N GLY A 3 5.78 -54.52 -14.74
CA GLY A 3 5.07 -55.41 -13.82
C GLY A 3 3.57 -55.25 -14.03
N ASP A 4 2.94 -56.37 -14.34
CA ASP A 4 1.50 -56.60 -14.34
C ASP A 4 0.94 -56.32 -12.94
N GLN A 5 0.64 -55.05 -12.67
CA GLN A 5 -0.23 -54.65 -11.58
C GLN A 5 -1.63 -54.63 -12.16
N THR A 6 -2.50 -55.53 -11.69
CA THR A 6 -3.95 -55.40 -11.85
C THR A 6 -4.32 -53.95 -11.59
N PRO A 7 -5.08 -53.28 -12.49
CA PRO A 7 -5.45 -51.90 -12.27
C PRO A 7 -6.10 -51.82 -10.88
N PRO A 8 -5.71 -50.85 -10.02
CA PRO A 8 -6.40 -50.63 -8.75
C PRO A 8 -7.90 -50.66 -9.03
N GLU A 9 -8.66 -51.38 -8.19
CA GLU A 9 -10.09 -51.60 -8.41
C GLU A 9 -10.69 -50.30 -8.92
N LEU A 10 -11.44 -50.34 -10.03
CA LEU A 10 -12.02 -49.16 -10.70
C LEU A 10 -12.90 -48.29 -9.77
N ASN A 11 -13.08 -48.71 -8.52
CA ASN A 11 -13.75 -48.06 -7.38
C ASN A 11 -12.82 -47.18 -6.51
N GLU A 12 -11.50 -47.22 -6.69
CA GLU A 12 -10.55 -46.37 -5.95
C GLU A 12 -10.34 -44.98 -6.59
N ARG A 13 -10.92 -44.74 -7.77
CA ARG A 13 -10.81 -43.44 -8.45
C ARG A 13 -11.81 -42.46 -7.86
N ALA A 14 -11.31 -41.50 -7.09
CA ALA A 14 -12.12 -40.53 -6.36
C ALA A 14 -12.07 -39.15 -7.04
N GLY A 15 -13.22 -38.62 -7.50
CA GLY A 15 -13.28 -37.30 -8.14
C GLY A 15 -14.67 -36.89 -8.61
N LEU A 16 -14.88 -35.58 -8.83
CA LEU A 16 -16.16 -35.03 -9.32
C LEU A 16 -16.61 -35.65 -10.65
N GLY A 17 -15.67 -35.93 -11.54
CA GLY A 17 -15.95 -36.59 -12.83
C GLY A 17 -16.47 -38.01 -12.67
N ASP A 18 -16.04 -38.74 -11.64
CA ASP A 18 -16.54 -40.09 -11.37
C ASP A 18 -17.90 -40.04 -10.68
N TYR A 19 -18.04 -39.16 -9.67
CA TYR A 19 -19.29 -38.91 -8.98
C TYR A 19 -20.42 -38.47 -9.94
N SER A 20 -20.13 -37.57 -10.88
CA SER A 20 -21.12 -37.12 -11.88
C SER A 20 -21.47 -38.18 -12.93
N ASN A 21 -20.48 -38.86 -13.50
CA ASN A 21 -20.73 -39.81 -14.59
C ASN A 21 -21.26 -41.17 -14.12
N ARG A 22 -20.89 -41.62 -12.92
CA ARG A 22 -21.36 -42.89 -12.34
C ARG A 22 -22.54 -42.71 -11.39
N GLY A 23 -22.75 -41.51 -10.86
CA GLY A 23 -23.82 -41.23 -9.91
C GLY A 23 -25.19 -41.00 -10.55
N PHE A 24 -25.23 -40.60 -11.83
CA PHE A 24 -26.45 -40.07 -12.42
C PHE A 24 -26.72 -40.61 -13.82
N TYR A 25 -28.01 -40.88 -14.09
CA TYR A 25 -28.48 -41.23 -15.41
C TYR A 25 -28.64 -39.96 -16.28
N THR A 26 -28.27 -40.07 -17.54
CA THR A 26 -28.41 -39.12 -18.64
C THR A 26 -29.17 -39.82 -19.77
N GLU A 27 -29.64 -39.06 -20.77
CA GLU A 27 -30.35 -39.65 -21.91
C GLU A 27 -29.50 -40.71 -22.65
N GLY A 28 -28.18 -40.57 -22.63
CA GLY A 28 -27.26 -41.50 -23.30
C GLY A 28 -26.89 -42.75 -22.50
N ASN A 29 -26.98 -42.74 -21.16
CA ASN A 29 -26.50 -43.84 -20.29
C ASN A 29 -27.65 -44.53 -19.51
N MET A 30 -28.91 -44.25 -19.86
CA MET A 30 -30.07 -44.86 -19.23
C MET A 30 -30.14 -46.37 -19.49
N GLU A 31 -30.49 -47.15 -18.47
CA GLU A 31 -30.64 -48.60 -18.59
C GLU A 31 -31.67 -48.96 -19.70
N GLY A 32 -31.20 -49.67 -20.74
CA GLY A 32 -31.98 -49.99 -21.94
C GLY A 32 -31.53 -49.28 -23.22
N SER A 33 -30.63 -48.30 -23.13
CA SER A 33 -29.90 -47.75 -24.28
C SER A 33 -28.94 -48.82 -24.83
N ALA A 34 -29.25 -49.39 -25.99
CA ALA A 34 -28.50 -50.51 -26.59
C ALA A 34 -27.14 -50.10 -27.19
N LEU A 35 -26.77 -48.83 -27.10
CA LEU A 35 -25.57 -48.27 -27.67
C LEU A 35 -25.01 -47.31 -26.62
N LEU A 36 -23.83 -47.58 -26.06
CA LEU A 36 -22.75 -46.60 -25.90
C LEU A 36 -21.57 -47.19 -25.06
N PRO A 37 -20.32 -46.72 -25.30
CA PRO A 37 -19.08 -47.20 -24.69
C PRO A 37 -18.76 -46.58 -23.31
N PHE A 38 -19.70 -45.88 -22.69
CA PHE A 38 -19.46 -45.14 -21.44
C PHE A 38 -19.91 -45.93 -20.20
N ILE A 39 -19.12 -45.84 -19.13
CA ILE A 39 -19.41 -46.47 -17.83
C ILE A 39 -20.68 -45.81 -17.27
N SER A 40 -21.78 -46.58 -17.25
CA SER A 40 -23.09 -46.13 -16.75
C SER A 40 -23.15 -46.27 -15.22
N PRO A 41 -24.09 -45.60 -14.53
CA PRO A 41 -24.44 -45.92 -13.15
C PRO A 41 -24.69 -47.42 -12.98
N PRO A 42 -24.50 -48.00 -11.76
CA PRO A 42 -24.73 -49.41 -11.52
C PRO A 42 -26.12 -49.81 -12.01
N ARG A 43 -26.21 -50.96 -12.68
CA ARG A 43 -27.51 -51.50 -13.11
C ARG A 43 -28.33 -51.84 -11.87
N LEU A 44 -29.65 -51.72 -11.96
CA LEU A 44 -30.57 -52.13 -10.89
C LEU A 44 -30.31 -53.54 -10.36
N SER A 45 -29.94 -54.46 -11.24
CA SER A 45 -29.65 -55.85 -10.89
C SER A 45 -28.34 -56.04 -10.12
N SER A 46 -27.46 -55.04 -10.12
CA SER A 46 -26.11 -55.11 -9.55
C SER A 46 -25.93 -54.36 -8.23
N ASP A 47 -26.86 -53.49 -7.84
CA ASP A 47 -26.77 -52.73 -6.59
C ASP A 47 -28.09 -52.79 -5.80
N PRO A 48 -28.12 -53.44 -4.61
CA PRO A 48 -29.33 -53.56 -3.80
C PRO A 48 -29.76 -52.24 -3.14
N SER A 49 -28.96 -51.17 -3.23
CA SER A 49 -29.30 -49.86 -2.65
C SER A 49 -30.34 -49.09 -3.46
N PHE A 50 -30.65 -49.52 -4.69
CA PHE A 50 -31.76 -49.00 -5.47
C PHE A 50 -33.12 -49.32 -4.83
N SER A 51 -34.06 -48.38 -4.86
CA SER A 51 -35.43 -48.63 -4.41
C SER A 51 -36.45 -47.76 -5.14
N ASP A 52 -37.60 -48.34 -5.46
CA ASP A 52 -38.74 -47.58 -5.96
C ASP A 52 -39.30 -46.67 -4.86
N GLY A 53 -39.60 -45.42 -5.21
CA GLY A 53 -40.13 -44.45 -4.27
C GLY A 53 -41.03 -43.40 -4.90
N MET A 54 -41.73 -42.68 -4.04
CA MET A 54 -42.53 -41.51 -4.39
C MET A 54 -41.62 -40.28 -4.43
N ILE A 55 -41.44 -39.67 -5.60
CA ILE A 55 -40.62 -38.45 -5.74
C ILE A 55 -41.45 -37.24 -5.29
N ARG A 56 -42.62 -37.06 -5.89
CA ARG A 56 -43.51 -35.92 -5.64
C ARG A 56 -44.97 -36.25 -5.95
N THR A 57 -45.88 -35.47 -5.39
CA THR A 57 -47.29 -35.44 -5.82
C THR A 57 -47.53 -34.17 -6.62
N GLN A 58 -48.10 -34.30 -7.82
CA GLN A 58 -48.40 -33.19 -8.72
C GLN A 58 -49.91 -33.12 -8.95
N ILE A 59 -50.47 -31.90 -8.86
CA ILE A 59 -51.89 -31.67 -9.16
C ILE A 59 -52.00 -31.51 -10.67
N VAL A 60 -52.69 -32.45 -11.32
CA VAL A 60 -52.97 -32.38 -12.75
C VAL A 60 -54.43 -31.95 -12.94
N PRO A 61 -54.70 -30.86 -13.68
CA PRO A 61 -56.06 -30.41 -13.96
C PRO A 61 -56.91 -31.55 -14.53
N GLY A 62 -58.07 -31.81 -13.92
CA GLY A 62 -58.99 -32.89 -14.33
C GLY A 62 -58.66 -34.30 -13.82
N LEU A 63 -57.44 -34.54 -13.30
CA LEU A 63 -57.01 -35.85 -12.78
C LEU A 63 -56.71 -35.83 -11.26
N GLY A 64 -56.67 -34.65 -10.64
CA GLY A 64 -56.42 -34.50 -9.22
C GLY A 64 -54.95 -34.76 -8.85
N ASN A 65 -54.71 -35.35 -7.68
CA ASN A 65 -53.37 -35.62 -7.16
C ASN A 65 -52.74 -36.83 -7.87
N VAL A 66 -51.82 -36.58 -8.80
CA VAL A 66 -51.05 -37.61 -9.48
C VAL A 66 -49.73 -37.84 -8.73
N LYS A 67 -49.42 -39.12 -8.50
CA LYS A 67 -48.24 -39.57 -7.77
C LYS A 67 -47.10 -39.88 -8.74
N VAL A 68 -46.02 -39.10 -8.70
CA VAL A 68 -44.81 -39.36 -9.49
C VAL A 68 -43.96 -40.39 -8.74
N LYS A 69 -43.82 -41.56 -9.35
CA LYS A 69 -42.90 -42.61 -8.88
C LYS A 69 -41.60 -42.52 -9.64
N GLY A 70 -40.51 -42.82 -8.96
CA GLY A 70 -39.21 -42.97 -9.60
C GLY A 70 -38.30 -43.92 -8.84
N LEU A 71 -37.12 -44.08 -9.41
CA LEU A 71 -36.07 -44.89 -8.88
C LEU A 71 -35.16 -44.01 -7.99
N LEU A 72 -35.05 -44.40 -6.73
CA LEU A 72 -34.20 -43.74 -5.74
C LEU A 72 -32.90 -44.52 -5.57
N TRP A 73 -31.79 -43.82 -5.43
CA TRP A 73 -30.47 -44.41 -5.20
C TRP A 73 -29.63 -43.58 -4.23
N ARG A 74 -28.79 -44.24 -3.43
CA ARG A 74 -27.79 -43.55 -2.62
C ARG A 74 -26.52 -43.44 -3.46
N VAL A 75 -26.29 -42.27 -4.05
CA VAL A 75 -25.07 -42.01 -4.84
C VAL A 75 -23.87 -42.04 -3.89
N PRO A 76 -22.95 -43.02 -4.02
CA PRO A 76 -21.80 -43.11 -3.14
C PRO A 76 -20.85 -41.92 -3.39
N ASP A 77 -20.44 -41.26 -2.31
CA ASP A 77 -19.40 -40.24 -2.34
C ASP A 77 -18.20 -40.74 -1.55
N ALA A 78 -17.16 -41.20 -2.27
CA ALA A 78 -15.94 -41.67 -1.63
C ALA A 78 -15.10 -40.53 -1.03
N VAL A 79 -15.31 -39.28 -1.47
CA VAL A 79 -14.52 -38.11 -1.03
C VAL A 79 -15.18 -37.42 0.15
N ALA A 80 -16.51 -37.35 0.19
CA ALA A 80 -17.26 -36.75 1.27
C ALA A 80 -18.43 -37.65 1.72
N PRO A 81 -18.17 -38.84 2.31
CA PRO A 81 -19.20 -39.82 2.65
C PRO A 81 -20.21 -39.34 3.70
N ASN A 82 -19.86 -38.28 4.46
CA ASN A 82 -20.68 -37.67 5.49
C ASN A 82 -21.39 -36.39 5.02
N TYR A 83 -21.27 -36.01 3.75
CA TYR A 83 -21.98 -34.85 3.22
C TYR A 83 -23.48 -35.16 3.12
N ASP A 84 -24.31 -34.29 3.71
CA ASP A 84 -25.77 -34.44 3.68
C ASP A 84 -26.32 -33.73 2.45
N ASP A 85 -26.76 -34.51 1.46
CA ASP A 85 -27.32 -33.97 0.24
C ASP A 85 -28.75 -33.45 0.48
N PRO A 86 -29.11 -32.29 -0.09
CA PRO A 86 -30.44 -31.74 0.08
C PRO A 86 -31.49 -32.57 -0.70
N ASN A 87 -32.75 -32.46 -0.25
CA ASN A 87 -33.93 -32.99 -0.95
C ASN A 87 -33.95 -34.52 -1.18
N LEU A 88 -33.16 -35.28 -0.41
CA LEU A 88 -33.17 -36.74 -0.45
C LEU A 88 -34.50 -37.33 0.06
N VAL A 89 -35.00 -38.37 -0.63
CA VAL A 89 -36.15 -39.16 -0.20
C VAL A 89 -35.63 -40.39 0.55
N ASN A 90 -35.84 -40.43 1.87
CA ASN A 90 -35.31 -41.49 2.76
C ASN A 90 -33.79 -41.71 2.59
N GLY A 91 -33.02 -40.62 2.49
CA GLY A 91 -31.56 -40.68 2.30
C GLY A 91 -31.11 -41.14 0.90
N LYS A 92 -32.01 -41.11 -0.09
CA LYS A 92 -31.72 -41.51 -1.48
C LYS A 92 -32.18 -40.43 -2.46
N ALA A 93 -31.39 -40.22 -3.50
CA ALA A 93 -31.67 -39.25 -4.56
C ALA A 93 -32.58 -39.85 -5.64
N PRO A 94 -33.60 -39.12 -6.12
CA PRO A 94 -34.37 -39.53 -7.29
C PRO A 94 -33.56 -39.42 -8.58
N ILE A 95 -33.04 -40.55 -9.07
CA ILE A 95 -32.17 -40.56 -10.27
C ILE A 95 -32.98 -40.65 -11.57
N VAL A 96 -34.11 -41.36 -11.58
CA VAL A 96 -34.97 -41.50 -12.77
C VAL A 96 -36.44 -41.57 -12.40
N SER A 97 -37.33 -41.09 -13.25
CA SER A 97 -38.78 -41.16 -13.08
C SER A 97 -39.41 -42.25 -13.95
N TYR A 98 -40.56 -42.78 -13.54
CA TYR A 98 -41.32 -43.74 -14.34
C TYR A 98 -42.35 -43.04 -15.23
N GLY A 99 -42.27 -43.27 -16.54
CA GLY A 99 -43.21 -42.73 -17.52
C GLY A 99 -44.47 -43.60 -17.65
N GLN A 100 -45.66 -42.99 -17.62
CA GLN A 100 -46.93 -43.70 -17.85
C GLN A 100 -47.08 -44.17 -19.31
N TRP A 101 -46.40 -43.54 -20.27
CA TRP A 101 -46.45 -43.91 -21.68
C TRP A 101 -45.80 -45.26 -22.00
N GLY A 102 -45.01 -45.83 -21.09
CA GLY A 102 -44.55 -47.23 -21.20
C GLY A 102 -45.67 -48.25 -20.98
N PHE A 103 -46.74 -47.86 -20.28
CA PHE A 103 -47.84 -48.73 -19.90
C PHE A 103 -48.89 -48.91 -21.01
N PHE A 104 -48.97 -47.98 -21.96
CA PHE A 104 -49.96 -48.00 -23.06
C PHE A 104 -49.48 -48.74 -24.33
N GLY A 105 -48.23 -49.21 -24.38
CA GLY A 105 -47.73 -50.08 -25.44
C GLY A 105 -47.87 -51.56 -25.07
N ALA A 106 -48.13 -52.44 -26.05
CA ALA A 106 -48.34 -53.89 -25.91
C ALA A 106 -47.15 -54.70 -25.33
N LEU A 107 -46.14 -54.06 -24.73
CA LEU A 107 -44.90 -54.66 -24.24
C LEU A 107 -44.62 -54.44 -22.73
N GLY A 108 -45.60 -53.99 -21.93
CA GLY A 108 -45.64 -54.15 -20.46
C GLY A 108 -44.48 -53.59 -19.61
N GLY A 109 -43.49 -52.91 -20.20
CA GLY A 109 -42.30 -52.44 -19.50
C GLY A 109 -42.47 -51.06 -18.87
N LYS A 110 -42.04 -50.89 -17.61
CA LYS A 110 -41.88 -49.57 -16.97
C LYS A 110 -40.82 -48.78 -17.77
N ARG A 111 -41.24 -47.89 -18.69
CA ARG A 111 -40.30 -46.97 -19.35
C ARG A 111 -39.82 -45.94 -18.35
N ARG A 112 -38.51 -45.75 -18.31
CA ARG A 112 -37.83 -44.78 -17.47
C ARG A 112 -37.60 -43.51 -18.27
N ILE A 113 -37.77 -42.36 -17.63
CA ILE A 113 -37.60 -41.04 -18.25
C ILE A 113 -36.86 -40.14 -17.27
N LEU A 114 -36.04 -39.24 -17.79
CA LEU A 114 -35.49 -38.15 -17.00
C LEU A 114 -36.49 -37.00 -17.00
N THR A 115 -36.78 -36.48 -15.81
CA THR A 115 -37.64 -35.32 -15.62
C THR A 115 -36.84 -34.16 -15.07
N LEU A 116 -37.42 -32.95 -15.10
CA LEU A 116 -36.82 -31.77 -14.48
C LEU A 116 -36.49 -32.00 -13.01
N ASP A 117 -37.30 -32.76 -12.26
CA ASP A 117 -37.02 -33.08 -10.87
C ASP A 117 -35.73 -33.91 -10.72
N ASN A 118 -35.45 -34.83 -11.65
CA ASN A 118 -34.19 -35.59 -11.66
C ASN A 118 -33.00 -34.67 -11.94
N TYR A 119 -33.12 -33.75 -12.91
CA TYR A 119 -32.05 -32.79 -13.22
C TYR A 119 -31.82 -31.78 -12.08
N ASN A 120 -32.88 -31.33 -11.41
CA ASN A 120 -32.76 -30.45 -10.25
C ASN A 120 -32.02 -31.16 -9.11
N GLN A 121 -32.37 -32.42 -8.82
CA GLN A 121 -31.64 -33.20 -7.82
C GLN A 121 -30.16 -33.40 -8.20
N MET A 122 -29.87 -33.68 -9.47
CA MET A 122 -28.50 -33.78 -9.98
C MET A 122 -27.74 -32.46 -9.75
N ALA A 123 -28.36 -31.33 -10.09
CA ALA A 123 -27.76 -30.00 -9.90
C ALA A 123 -27.53 -29.70 -8.41
N ASP A 124 -28.50 -29.98 -7.55
CA ASP A 124 -28.44 -29.79 -6.11
C ASP A 124 -27.29 -30.58 -5.46
N MET A 125 -26.99 -31.78 -5.97
CA MET A 125 -25.88 -32.61 -5.48
C MET A 125 -24.54 -32.24 -6.12
N LEU A 126 -24.52 -31.90 -7.41
CA LEU A 126 -23.27 -31.64 -8.15
C LEU A 126 -22.72 -30.23 -7.93
N ALA A 127 -23.56 -29.21 -7.84
CA ALA A 127 -23.11 -27.83 -7.75
C ALA A 127 -22.29 -27.54 -6.49
N PRO A 128 -22.71 -27.96 -5.26
CA PRO A 128 -21.90 -27.75 -4.07
C PRO A 128 -20.53 -28.44 -4.14
N ARG A 129 -20.47 -29.63 -4.73
CA ARG A 129 -19.22 -30.37 -4.93
C ARG A 129 -18.33 -29.66 -5.95
N ALA A 130 -18.88 -29.23 -7.09
CA ALA A 130 -18.12 -28.46 -8.07
C ALA A 130 -17.48 -27.21 -7.45
N ILE A 131 -18.25 -26.47 -6.64
CA ILE A 131 -17.74 -25.32 -5.87
C ILE A 131 -16.62 -25.74 -4.93
N ALA A 132 -16.78 -26.84 -4.18
CA ALA A 132 -15.75 -27.34 -3.26
C ALA A 132 -14.47 -27.77 -3.99
N TYR A 133 -14.57 -28.46 -5.13
CA TYR A 133 -13.42 -28.83 -5.96
C TYR A 133 -12.72 -27.59 -6.54
N SER A 134 -13.47 -26.60 -7.02
CA SER A 134 -12.91 -25.33 -7.49
C SER A 134 -12.22 -24.57 -6.36
N ALA A 135 -12.82 -24.52 -5.17
CA ALA A 135 -12.21 -23.92 -3.98
C ALA A 135 -10.93 -24.66 -3.57
N GLY A 136 -10.94 -25.99 -3.60
CA GLY A 136 -9.76 -26.83 -3.35
C GLY A 136 -8.64 -26.56 -4.35
N LEU A 137 -8.96 -26.44 -5.64
CA LEU A 137 -8.00 -26.13 -6.70
C LEU A 137 -7.39 -24.73 -6.52
N ILE A 138 -8.23 -23.73 -6.22
CA ILE A 138 -7.77 -22.36 -5.95
C ILE A 138 -6.87 -22.35 -4.72
N ASN A 139 -7.28 -23.01 -3.64
CA ASN A 139 -6.47 -23.10 -2.43
C ASN A 139 -5.16 -23.85 -2.68
N TYR A 140 -5.15 -24.87 -3.55
CA TYR A 140 -3.92 -25.59 -3.90
C TYR A 140 -2.89 -24.69 -4.58
N PHE A 141 -3.31 -23.93 -5.61
CA PHE A 141 -2.42 -23.05 -6.36
C PHE A 141 -2.01 -21.78 -5.59
N PHE A 142 -2.91 -21.23 -4.79
CA PHE A 142 -2.70 -19.98 -4.06
C PHE A 142 -2.51 -20.17 -2.55
N ARG A 143 -2.04 -21.34 -2.11
CA ARG A 143 -1.78 -21.60 -0.68
C ARG A 143 -0.63 -20.79 -0.11
N GLY A 144 0.31 -20.37 -0.95
CA GLY A 144 1.49 -19.67 -0.49
C GLY A 144 1.13 -18.31 0.12
N LYS A 145 1.61 -18.05 1.33
CA LYS A 145 1.39 -16.80 2.05
C LYS A 145 2.71 -16.09 2.28
N LEU A 146 2.78 -14.83 1.88
CA LEU A 146 3.89 -13.96 2.22
C LEU A 146 3.44 -12.92 3.24
N GLU A 147 4.35 -12.61 4.16
CA GLU A 147 4.18 -11.49 5.06
C GLU A 147 5.08 -10.35 4.60
N ILE A 148 4.48 -9.16 4.52
CA ILE A 148 5.16 -7.92 4.16
C ILE A 148 5.20 -7.06 5.41
N GLU A 149 6.41 -6.61 5.75
CA GLU A 149 6.64 -5.73 6.88
C GLU A 149 7.37 -4.46 6.41
N PRO A 150 7.11 -3.30 7.02
CA PRO A 150 7.95 -2.13 6.81
C PRO A 150 9.38 -2.39 7.29
N ILE A 151 10.35 -1.71 6.69
CA ILE A 151 11.71 -1.63 7.24
C ILE A 151 11.72 -0.92 8.61
N ASP A 152 12.85 -0.95 9.32
CA ASP A 152 12.96 -0.38 10.67
C ASP A 152 12.65 1.13 10.71
N GLN A 153 12.87 1.84 9.59
CA GLN A 153 12.56 3.26 9.43
C GLN A 153 11.07 3.52 9.17
N ARG A 154 10.27 2.49 8.89
CA ARG A 154 8.83 2.54 8.57
C ARG A 154 8.45 3.36 7.34
N ILE A 155 9.40 3.52 6.43
CA ILE A 155 9.24 4.19 5.13
C ILE A 155 9.42 3.14 4.04
N PHE A 156 8.56 3.19 3.03
CA PHE A 156 8.62 2.32 1.86
C PHE A 156 9.34 2.98 0.69
N ALA A 157 9.16 4.28 0.49
CA ALA A 157 9.75 5.02 -0.62
C ALA A 157 9.84 6.52 -0.31
N VAL A 158 10.75 7.21 -1.01
CA VAL A 158 10.97 8.66 -0.91
C VAL A 158 11.21 9.24 -2.30
N ILE A 159 10.59 10.37 -2.62
CA ILE A 159 10.86 11.14 -3.84
C ILE A 159 11.00 12.63 -3.54
N ASN A 160 11.73 13.34 -4.40
CA ASN A 160 11.74 14.80 -4.37
C ASN A 160 10.51 15.33 -5.11
N GLN A 161 9.45 15.67 -4.38
CA GLN A 161 8.23 16.25 -4.94
C GLN A 161 8.49 17.60 -5.62
N GLY A 162 9.55 18.31 -5.22
CA GLY A 162 9.94 19.57 -5.83
C GLY A 162 10.48 19.47 -7.26
N GLU A 163 10.72 18.26 -7.80
CA GLU A 163 11.11 18.10 -9.20
C GLU A 163 10.03 18.68 -10.15
N PRO A 164 10.39 19.41 -11.22
CA PRO A 164 9.40 20.00 -12.13
C PRO A 164 8.54 18.94 -12.82
N HIS A 165 7.23 18.97 -12.55
CA HIS A 165 6.24 18.08 -13.13
C HIS A 165 4.92 18.82 -13.38
N THR A 166 4.11 18.32 -14.31
CA THR A 166 2.76 18.81 -14.63
C THR A 166 1.76 17.66 -14.52
N VAL A 167 0.48 17.94 -14.76
CA VAL A 167 -0.55 16.91 -14.87
C VAL A 167 -1.01 16.87 -16.32
N ASN A 168 -1.01 15.68 -16.94
CA ASN A 168 -1.48 15.50 -18.31
C ASN A 168 -3.02 15.47 -18.39
N ALA A 169 -3.57 15.35 -19.60
CA ALA A 169 -5.02 15.33 -19.82
C ALA A 169 -5.72 14.15 -19.12
N GLU A 170 -5.00 13.04 -18.94
CA GLU A 170 -5.47 11.83 -18.26
C GLU A 170 -5.30 11.87 -16.73
N GLY A 171 -4.82 12.99 -16.17
CA GLY A 171 -4.66 13.20 -14.72
C GLY A 171 -3.38 12.59 -14.12
N TYR A 172 -2.41 12.17 -14.92
CA TYR A 172 -1.12 11.66 -14.45
C TYR A 172 -0.14 12.79 -14.19
N PRO A 173 0.53 12.80 -13.03
CA PRO A 173 1.73 13.60 -12.82
C PRO A 173 2.81 13.14 -13.80
N ILE A 174 3.35 14.04 -14.61
CA ILE A 174 4.39 13.76 -15.60
C ILE A 174 5.57 14.71 -15.41
N ARG A 175 6.79 14.18 -15.47
CA ARG A 175 8.01 15.00 -15.41
C ARG A 175 8.14 15.85 -16.66
N ILE A 176 8.46 17.12 -16.49
CA ILE A 176 8.67 18.05 -17.63
C ILE A 176 9.91 17.65 -18.44
N SER A 177 10.91 17.07 -17.79
CA SER A 177 12.20 16.75 -18.40
C SER A 177 12.15 15.61 -19.43
N ASN A 178 11.29 14.62 -19.23
CA ASN A 178 11.29 13.38 -20.02
C ASN A 178 9.89 12.83 -20.35
N ASN A 179 8.83 13.54 -19.97
CA ASN A 179 7.43 13.15 -20.20
C ASN A 179 7.04 11.76 -19.64
N LYS A 180 7.79 11.24 -18.66
CA LYS A 180 7.45 10.02 -17.92
C LYS A 180 6.62 10.32 -16.70
N VAL A 181 5.88 9.32 -16.21
CA VAL A 181 5.11 9.41 -14.96
C VAL A 181 6.04 9.83 -13.82
N PHE A 182 5.63 10.87 -13.10
CA PHE A 182 6.31 11.37 -11.92
C PHE A 182 5.80 10.61 -10.68
N GLY A 183 6.67 9.81 -10.08
CA GLY A 183 6.28 8.88 -9.05
C GLY A 183 7.44 8.19 -8.34
N PHE A 184 7.10 7.26 -7.44
CA PHE A 184 8.03 6.43 -6.71
C PHE A 184 8.58 5.33 -7.62
N GLU A 185 9.88 5.37 -7.87
CA GLU A 185 10.59 4.42 -8.73
C GLU A 185 11.23 3.26 -7.96
N LYS A 186 11.36 3.38 -6.63
CA LYS A 186 11.89 2.30 -5.80
C LYS A 186 11.08 2.14 -4.53
N ILE A 187 10.83 0.89 -4.16
CA ILE A 187 10.20 0.53 -2.89
C ILE A 187 11.09 -0.43 -2.13
N ARG A 188 11.30 -0.13 -0.85
CA ARG A 188 12.04 -0.97 0.09
C ARG A 188 11.10 -1.50 1.15
N LEU A 189 11.06 -2.83 1.30
CA LEU A 189 10.22 -3.50 2.29
C LEU A 189 10.85 -4.82 2.74
N LYS A 190 10.38 -5.38 3.86
CA LYS A 190 10.80 -6.69 4.35
C LYS A 190 9.76 -7.75 3.95
N VAL A 191 10.23 -8.91 3.49
CA VAL A 191 9.38 -10.05 3.11
C VAL A 191 9.83 -11.30 3.85
N ARG A 192 8.88 -12.13 4.28
CA ARG A 192 9.11 -13.52 4.69
C ARG A 192 8.01 -14.45 4.19
N ASN A 193 8.33 -15.72 4.11
CA ASN A 193 7.39 -16.78 3.78
C ASN A 193 6.65 -17.25 5.05
N LEU A 194 5.34 -17.05 5.08
CA LEU A 194 4.43 -17.47 6.16
C LEU A 194 3.52 -18.62 5.70
N THR A 195 3.91 -19.35 4.66
CA THR A 195 3.12 -20.48 4.16
C THR A 195 3.06 -21.58 5.21
N ASP A 196 1.84 -22.02 5.52
CA ASP A 196 1.62 -23.11 6.45
C ASP A 196 2.15 -24.43 5.85
N PRO A 197 2.72 -25.32 6.66
CA PRO A 197 3.13 -26.63 6.18
C PRO A 197 1.94 -27.45 5.69
N ILE A 198 2.17 -28.36 4.76
CA ILE A 198 1.15 -29.32 4.33
C ILE A 198 1.19 -30.51 5.27
N ILE A 199 0.04 -30.88 5.83
CA ILE A 199 -0.13 -32.18 6.49
C ILE A 199 -0.67 -33.14 5.43
N GLU A 200 0.16 -34.09 5.02
CA GLU A 200 -0.22 -35.08 4.01
C GLU A 200 -1.34 -35.99 4.55
N SER A 201 -2.43 -36.12 3.77
CA SER A 201 -3.56 -36.97 4.12
C SER A 201 -3.16 -38.44 4.05
N GLY A 202 -3.29 -39.16 5.17
CA GLY A 202 -2.98 -40.59 5.27
C GLY A 202 -1.69 -40.90 6.04
N THR A 203 -0.61 -40.15 5.80
CA THR A 203 0.66 -40.31 6.54
C THR A 203 0.74 -39.39 7.76
N ASN A 204 -0.07 -38.31 7.80
CA ASN A 204 0.06 -37.21 8.75
C ASN A 204 1.47 -36.58 8.77
N LEU A 205 2.23 -36.74 7.68
CA LEU A 205 3.55 -36.18 7.56
C LEU A 205 3.44 -34.66 7.37
N ASN A 206 4.22 -33.93 8.16
CA ASN A 206 4.32 -32.48 8.06
C ASN A 206 5.39 -32.12 7.01
N VAL A 207 4.95 -31.63 5.86
CA VAL A 207 5.81 -31.23 4.73
C VAL A 207 6.01 -29.72 4.71
N PRO A 208 7.24 -29.22 4.99
CA PRO A 208 7.52 -27.80 5.02
C PRO A 208 7.40 -27.17 3.63
N GLN A 209 6.84 -25.97 3.55
CA GLN A 209 6.64 -25.20 2.33
C GLN A 209 7.72 -24.11 2.19
N ARG A 210 8.99 -24.52 2.22
CA ARG A 210 10.15 -23.61 2.08
C ARG A 210 10.21 -23.03 0.67
N ALA A 211 10.54 -21.75 0.54
CA ALA A 211 10.72 -21.13 -0.76
C ALA A 211 12.11 -21.49 -1.32
N GLY A 212 12.15 -21.95 -2.57
CA GLY A 212 13.37 -22.26 -3.31
C GLY A 212 13.63 -21.26 -4.44
N VAL A 213 14.25 -21.74 -5.52
CA VAL A 213 14.55 -20.91 -6.69
C VAL A 213 13.25 -20.39 -7.30
N GLY A 214 13.19 -19.09 -7.58
CA GLY A 214 11.99 -18.47 -8.12
C GLY A 214 12.16 -16.98 -8.42
N THR A 215 11.03 -16.32 -8.59
CA THR A 215 10.94 -14.90 -8.91
C THR A 215 9.98 -14.20 -7.98
N LEU A 216 10.26 -12.93 -7.68
CA LEU A 216 9.48 -12.08 -6.80
C LEU A 216 9.16 -10.77 -7.54
N VAL A 217 7.90 -10.38 -7.56
CA VAL A 217 7.41 -9.15 -8.20
C VAL A 217 6.54 -8.39 -7.21
N ALA A 218 6.70 -7.07 -7.14
CA ALA A 218 5.79 -6.20 -6.41
C ALA A 218 4.79 -5.54 -7.37
N VAL A 219 3.53 -5.55 -6.99
CA VAL A 219 2.41 -5.00 -7.72
C VAL A 219 1.75 -3.95 -6.84
N ALA A 220 1.86 -2.69 -7.23
CA ALA A 220 1.19 -1.58 -6.60
C ALA A 220 -0.21 -1.44 -7.19
N ARG A 221 -1.23 -1.44 -6.34
CA ARG A 221 -2.62 -1.22 -6.75
C ARG A 221 -3.14 0.01 -6.05
N TYR A 222 -3.65 0.98 -6.80
CA TYR A 222 -4.03 2.27 -6.26
C TYR A 222 -5.17 2.90 -7.07
N HIS A 223 -5.83 3.89 -6.49
CA HIS A 223 -6.61 4.89 -7.23
C HIS A 223 -5.77 6.16 -7.35
N ARG A 224 -6.17 7.12 -8.19
CA ARG A 224 -5.48 8.43 -8.25
C ARG A 224 -6.36 9.53 -7.68
N ASN A 225 -5.73 10.48 -6.99
CA ASN A 225 -6.32 11.77 -6.73
C ASN A 225 -6.36 12.55 -8.05
N ALA A 226 -7.55 12.63 -8.66
CA ALA A 226 -7.72 13.33 -9.93
C ALA A 226 -7.55 14.85 -9.78
N CYS A 227 -7.65 15.36 -8.55
CA CYS A 227 -7.58 16.80 -8.26
C CYS A 227 -6.16 17.25 -7.98
N TYR A 228 -5.20 16.32 -7.98
CA TYR A 228 -3.79 16.59 -7.75
C TYR A 228 -3.29 17.75 -8.60
N LYS A 229 -2.50 18.60 -7.96
CA LYS A 229 -1.75 19.67 -8.61
C LYS A 229 -0.33 19.70 -8.04
N PRO A 230 0.68 20.11 -8.82
CA PRO A 230 2.06 20.21 -8.35
C PRO A 230 2.26 21.18 -7.15
N ASP A 231 1.32 22.11 -6.96
CA ASP A 231 1.25 23.05 -5.82
C ASP A 231 0.61 22.46 -4.56
N LEU A 232 0.14 21.20 -4.60
CA LEU A 232 -0.56 20.47 -3.54
C LEU A 232 -1.93 21.06 -3.13
N THR A 233 -2.46 22.06 -3.84
CA THR A 233 -3.77 22.64 -3.52
C THR A 233 -4.93 21.67 -3.76
N GLY A 234 -4.69 20.61 -4.53
CA GLY A 234 -5.61 19.51 -4.82
C GLY A 234 -5.59 18.36 -3.80
N GLU A 235 -4.77 18.45 -2.76
CA GLU A 235 -4.68 17.43 -1.71
C GLU A 235 -5.62 17.72 -0.54
N ARG A 236 -5.93 16.68 0.23
CA ARG A 236 -6.67 16.81 1.49
C ARG A 236 -5.92 17.71 2.46
N GLN A 237 -6.67 18.45 3.26
CA GLN A 237 -6.13 19.47 4.15
C GLN A 237 -6.61 19.21 5.57
N TYR A 238 -5.70 19.34 6.53
CA TYR A 238 -5.96 19.17 7.95
C TYR A 238 -5.51 20.44 8.60
N ARG A 239 -6.47 21.14 9.21
CA ARG A 239 -6.19 22.37 9.92
C ARG A 239 -5.94 22.04 11.38
N TYR A 240 -4.87 22.60 11.93
CA TYR A 240 -4.75 22.64 13.39
C TYR A 240 -5.93 23.46 13.95
N SER A 241 -6.71 22.84 14.82
CA SER A 241 -7.76 23.49 15.61
C SER A 241 -7.51 23.16 17.08
N PRO A 242 -7.77 24.09 18.01
CA PRO A 242 -7.75 23.79 19.43
C PRO A 242 -8.63 22.56 19.71
N PRO A 243 -8.17 21.62 20.56
CA PRO A 243 -9.01 20.51 20.99
C PRO A 243 -10.36 21.03 21.51
N PRO A 244 -11.49 20.37 21.20
CA PRO A 244 -11.61 18.99 20.73
C PRO A 244 -11.77 18.80 19.22
N ALA A 245 -11.77 19.87 18.41
CA ALA A 245 -12.16 19.78 17.00
C ALA A 245 -10.99 19.41 16.08
N LEU A 246 -11.23 18.46 15.19
CA LEU A 246 -10.37 18.14 14.03
C LEU A 246 -11.13 18.66 12.80
N LEU A 247 -10.55 19.62 12.07
CA LEU A 247 -11.15 20.13 10.83
C LEU A 247 -10.34 19.58 9.65
N VAL A 248 -10.98 18.71 8.86
CA VAL A 248 -10.46 18.18 7.61
C VAL A 248 -11.21 18.86 6.47
N ASP A 249 -10.52 19.59 5.61
CA ASP A 249 -11.10 20.12 4.39
C ASP A 249 -10.80 19.18 3.22
N GLU A 250 -11.85 18.86 2.48
CA GLU A 250 -11.74 18.13 1.23
C GLU A 250 -11.40 19.10 0.09
N PRO A 251 -10.52 18.70 -0.86
CA PRO A 251 -10.13 19.57 -1.96
C PRO A 251 -11.32 19.84 -2.89
N THR A 252 -11.44 21.09 -3.34
CA THR A 252 -12.44 21.45 -4.36
C THR A 252 -11.86 21.16 -5.75
N CYS A 253 -12.31 20.06 -6.34
CA CYS A 253 -11.94 19.65 -7.69
C CYS A 253 -12.61 20.53 -8.75
N ALA A 254 -12.09 20.48 -9.99
CA ALA A 254 -12.78 21.11 -11.12
C ALA A 254 -14.21 20.55 -11.26
N PRO A 255 -15.19 21.35 -11.75
CA PRO A 255 -16.56 20.88 -11.92
C PRO A 255 -16.62 19.57 -12.71
N ASN A 256 -17.32 18.57 -12.17
CA ASN A 256 -17.47 17.21 -12.73
C ASN A 256 -16.23 16.30 -12.67
N LEU A 257 -15.14 16.70 -11.99
CA LEU A 257 -14.00 15.82 -11.74
C LEU A 257 -14.18 15.12 -10.38
N PRO A 258 -14.15 13.77 -10.31
CA PRO A 258 -14.24 13.07 -9.03
C PRO A 258 -12.95 13.30 -8.22
N THR A 259 -13.04 13.29 -6.89
CA THR A 259 -11.86 13.40 -6.00
C THR A 259 -10.90 12.22 -6.13
N ARG A 260 -11.41 11.09 -6.62
CA ARG A 260 -10.71 9.81 -6.76
C ARG A 260 -11.13 9.14 -8.06
N THR A 261 -10.22 8.46 -8.74
CA THR A 261 -10.57 7.65 -9.92
C THR A 261 -11.58 6.55 -9.57
N ALA A 262 -12.47 6.22 -10.51
CA ALA A 262 -13.49 5.18 -10.30
C ALA A 262 -12.94 3.75 -10.41
N TYR A 263 -11.83 3.59 -11.13
CA TYR A 263 -11.15 2.32 -11.36
C TYR A 263 -9.81 2.30 -10.64
N GLN A 264 -9.40 1.08 -10.28
CA GLN A 264 -8.10 0.81 -9.71
C GLN A 264 -7.07 0.65 -10.83
N GLU A 265 -5.93 1.27 -10.64
CA GLU A 265 -4.77 1.21 -11.51
C GLU A 265 -3.68 0.36 -10.87
N ILE A 266 -2.74 -0.07 -11.70
CA ILE A 266 -1.69 -1.01 -11.32
C ILE A 266 -0.36 -0.47 -11.83
N SER A 267 0.65 -0.52 -10.97
CA SER A 267 2.06 -0.39 -11.37
C SER A 267 2.83 -1.65 -10.96
N VAL A 268 3.70 -2.15 -11.83
CA VAL A 268 4.42 -3.42 -11.64
C VAL A 268 5.92 -3.20 -11.60
N SER A 269 6.59 -3.78 -10.59
CA SER A 269 8.04 -3.72 -10.48
C SER A 269 8.74 -4.65 -11.49
N ALA A 270 10.02 -4.39 -11.73
CA ALA A 270 10.91 -5.37 -12.32
C ALA A 270 11.00 -6.64 -11.46
N THR A 271 11.29 -7.76 -12.10
CA THR A 271 11.42 -9.06 -11.44
C THR A 271 12.69 -9.13 -10.59
N LEU A 272 12.55 -9.59 -9.35
CA LEU A 272 13.66 -9.95 -8.47
C LEU A 272 13.84 -11.46 -8.45
N ASN A 273 15.07 -11.94 -8.60
CA ASN A 273 15.37 -13.37 -8.53
C ASN A 273 15.55 -13.82 -7.07
N ILE A 274 14.97 -14.97 -6.75
CA ILE A 274 15.14 -15.68 -5.48
C ILE A 274 15.99 -16.92 -5.79
N LEU A 275 17.17 -17.03 -5.18
CA LEU A 275 18.12 -18.10 -5.48
C LEU A 275 18.05 -19.23 -4.45
N SER A 276 17.61 -18.93 -3.23
CA SER A 276 17.53 -19.90 -2.15
C SER A 276 16.55 -19.49 -1.05
N GLU A 277 16.31 -20.40 -0.10
CA GLU A 277 15.53 -20.11 1.11
C GLU A 277 16.07 -18.91 1.91
N ALA A 278 17.37 -18.62 1.86
CA ALA A 278 17.95 -17.47 2.54
C ALA A 278 17.43 -16.13 1.99
N ASP A 279 17.00 -16.09 0.73
CA ASP A 279 16.45 -14.90 0.10
C ASP A 279 14.98 -14.65 0.47
N LEU A 280 14.25 -15.70 0.84
CA LEU A 280 12.84 -15.66 1.22
C LEU A 280 12.56 -16.69 2.34
N PRO A 281 13.02 -16.41 3.57
CA PRO A 281 13.02 -17.40 4.64
C PRO A 281 11.61 -17.70 5.14
N GLY A 282 11.39 -18.96 5.54
CA GLY A 282 10.17 -19.41 6.22
C GLY A 282 9.50 -20.62 5.59
N GLY A 283 8.23 -20.83 5.94
CA GLY A 283 7.46 -22.00 5.50
C GLY A 283 7.84 -23.32 6.16
N SER A 284 8.63 -23.30 7.24
CA SER A 284 9.09 -24.52 7.95
C SER A 284 8.12 -25.04 9.02
N GLY A 285 7.05 -24.30 9.34
CA GLY A 285 6.12 -24.64 10.42
C GLY A 285 6.65 -24.43 11.84
N GLY A 286 7.85 -23.84 11.97
CA GLY A 286 8.47 -23.50 13.25
C GLY A 286 8.32 -22.02 13.63
N THR A 287 9.20 -21.53 14.50
CA THR A 287 9.26 -20.10 14.86
C THR A 287 9.40 -19.22 13.62
N SER A 288 8.60 -18.15 13.54
CA SER A 288 8.63 -17.21 12.41
C SER A 288 10.05 -16.69 12.17
N PRO A 289 10.62 -16.86 10.97
CA PRO A 289 11.96 -16.39 10.67
C PRO A 289 12.00 -14.86 10.60
N ALA A 290 13.23 -14.32 10.61
CA ALA A 290 13.45 -12.91 10.35
C ALA A 290 13.10 -12.56 8.90
N SER A 291 12.39 -11.46 8.73
CA SER A 291 12.05 -10.92 7.41
C SER A 291 13.27 -10.32 6.72
N VAL A 292 13.39 -10.53 5.41
CA VAL A 292 14.52 -10.07 4.60
C VAL A 292 14.13 -8.82 3.83
N GLU A 293 14.99 -7.80 3.87
CA GLU A 293 14.79 -6.57 3.13
C GLU A 293 15.01 -6.77 1.63
N LYS A 294 14.08 -6.28 0.82
CA LYS A 294 14.11 -6.30 -0.64
C LYS A 294 13.84 -4.90 -1.18
N VAL A 295 14.48 -4.57 -2.29
CA VAL A 295 14.28 -3.32 -3.03
C VAL A 295 13.68 -3.66 -4.39
N PHE A 296 12.45 -3.22 -4.63
CA PHE A 296 11.73 -3.38 -5.88
C PHE A 296 11.91 -2.15 -6.76
N ASP A 297 12.17 -2.38 -8.03
CA ASP A 297 12.40 -1.33 -9.04
C ASP A 297 11.13 -1.11 -9.87
N PHE A 298 10.55 0.08 -9.74
CA PHE A 298 9.40 0.59 -10.48
C PHE A 298 9.81 1.66 -11.52
N SER A 299 11.09 1.79 -11.89
CA SER A 299 11.56 2.82 -12.84
C SER A 299 10.91 2.74 -14.22
N ALA A 300 10.48 1.55 -14.65
CA ALA A 300 9.74 1.35 -15.91
C ALA A 300 8.25 1.71 -15.80
N ASP A 301 7.67 1.58 -14.60
CA ASP A 301 6.25 1.80 -14.30
C ASP A 301 6.11 2.39 -12.88
N PRO A 302 6.41 3.70 -12.71
CA PRO A 302 6.47 4.32 -11.39
C PRO A 302 5.10 4.44 -10.74
N ILE A 303 5.04 4.30 -9.41
CA ILE A 303 3.81 4.58 -8.66
C ILE A 303 3.62 6.10 -8.62
N PRO A 304 2.56 6.66 -9.21
CA PRO A 304 2.43 8.09 -9.36
C PRO A 304 2.31 8.78 -7.99
N VAL A 305 2.84 10.00 -7.89
CA VAL A 305 2.84 10.77 -6.62
C VAL A 305 1.43 11.10 -6.11
N ASN A 306 0.42 11.04 -6.97
CA ASN A 306 -1.00 11.24 -6.62
C ASN A 306 -1.77 9.92 -6.38
N ALA A 307 -1.07 8.81 -6.12
CA ALA A 307 -1.71 7.56 -5.73
C ALA A 307 -2.50 7.70 -4.41
N THR A 308 -3.64 7.04 -4.33
CA THR A 308 -4.56 7.00 -3.17
C THR A 308 -5.03 5.55 -2.99
N ASP A 309 -5.40 5.14 -1.77
CA ASP A 309 -5.73 3.74 -1.46
C ASP A 309 -4.66 2.75 -1.97
N LEU A 310 -3.40 3.01 -1.61
CA LEU A 310 -2.25 2.29 -2.15
C LEU A 310 -2.04 0.96 -1.42
N PHE A 311 -2.17 -0.14 -2.16
CA PHE A 311 -1.81 -1.48 -1.71
C PHE A 311 -0.56 -1.96 -2.45
N ILE A 312 0.38 -2.56 -1.73
CA ILE A 312 1.49 -3.31 -2.34
C ILE A 312 1.22 -4.79 -2.15
N GLN A 313 1.12 -5.50 -3.26
CA GLN A 313 1.07 -6.96 -3.30
C GLN A 313 2.43 -7.48 -3.74
N VAL A 314 3.01 -8.41 -2.98
CA VAL A 314 4.23 -9.09 -3.39
C VAL A 314 3.86 -10.51 -3.79
N VAL A 315 4.27 -10.90 -5.00
CA VAL A 315 3.97 -12.19 -5.61
C VAL A 315 5.28 -12.93 -5.82
N TYR A 316 5.39 -14.09 -5.20
CA TYR A 316 6.43 -15.08 -5.46
C TYR A 316 5.88 -16.16 -6.40
N ARG A 317 6.68 -16.55 -7.38
CA ARG A 317 6.44 -17.70 -8.24
C ARG A 317 7.72 -18.50 -8.39
N GLY A 318 7.69 -19.77 -8.01
CA GLY A 318 8.84 -20.66 -8.07
C GLY A 318 8.67 -21.87 -7.14
N GLN A 319 9.79 -22.45 -6.71
CA GLN A 319 9.73 -23.64 -5.90
C GLN A 319 9.15 -23.38 -4.49
N LEU A 320 8.10 -24.10 -4.10
CA LEU A 320 7.48 -24.02 -2.77
C LEU A 320 7.33 -25.42 -2.19
N GLY A 321 8.21 -25.79 -1.25
CA GLY A 321 8.39 -27.18 -0.83
C GLY A 321 8.83 -28.05 -2.00
N ASP A 322 8.08 -29.12 -2.27
CA ASP A 322 8.33 -30.03 -3.39
C ASP A 322 7.68 -29.58 -4.71
N GLU A 323 6.85 -28.53 -4.68
CA GLU A 323 6.23 -27.99 -5.89
C GLU A 323 7.21 -27.07 -6.62
N THR A 324 7.41 -27.28 -7.93
CA THR A 324 8.38 -26.52 -8.73
C THR A 324 7.87 -25.14 -9.20
N ASP A 325 6.55 -24.94 -9.27
CA ASP A 325 5.91 -23.70 -9.74
C ASP A 325 4.78 -23.25 -8.80
N GLY A 326 5.08 -23.23 -7.50
CA GLY A 326 4.18 -22.73 -6.47
C GLY A 326 4.08 -21.20 -6.50
N ILE A 327 2.94 -20.68 -6.05
CA ILE A 327 2.67 -19.25 -5.96
C ILE A 327 2.45 -18.87 -4.49
N ALA A 328 3.11 -17.81 -4.04
CA ALA A 328 2.86 -17.20 -2.74
C ALA A 328 2.59 -15.70 -2.86
N VAL A 329 1.58 -15.21 -2.13
CA VAL A 329 1.16 -13.81 -2.22
C VAL A 329 1.09 -13.19 -0.83
N GLY A 330 1.54 -11.95 -0.71
CA GLY A 330 1.36 -11.10 0.46
C GLY A 330 0.81 -9.76 0.05
N ASN A 331 -0.03 -9.15 0.89
CA ASN A 331 -0.61 -7.83 0.65
C ASN A 331 -0.34 -6.92 1.84
N TYR A 332 0.02 -5.68 1.56
CA TYR A 332 0.20 -4.65 2.57
C TYR A 332 -0.53 -3.37 2.15
N ASP A 333 -1.25 -2.78 3.09
CA ASP A 333 -1.95 -1.50 2.95
C ASP A 333 -1.02 -0.36 3.38
N LEU A 334 -0.66 0.50 2.43
CA LEU A 334 0.24 1.64 2.68
C LEU A 334 -0.56 2.90 2.90
N ARG A 335 0.04 3.83 3.64
CA ARG A 335 -0.45 5.20 3.65
C ARG A 335 -0.19 5.86 2.31
N GLU A 336 -1.12 6.73 1.93
CA GLU A 336 -1.02 7.58 0.76
C GLU A 336 0.24 8.45 0.81
N PRO A 337 0.73 8.91 -0.37
CA PRO A 337 1.87 9.81 -0.48
C PRO A 337 1.73 10.98 0.48
N THR A 338 2.71 11.10 1.36
CA THR A 338 2.71 12.06 2.44
C THR A 338 3.84 13.06 2.24
N PHE A 339 3.48 14.33 2.09
CA PHE A 339 4.40 15.41 1.76
C PHE A 339 5.06 16.01 3.00
N TYR A 340 6.34 16.33 2.87
CA TYR A 340 7.20 16.97 3.87
C TYR A 340 7.86 18.18 3.22
N ALA A 341 7.81 19.35 3.85
CA ALA A 341 8.55 20.51 3.42
C ALA A 341 9.54 21.01 4.48
N GLY A 342 10.69 21.48 4.00
CA GLY A 342 11.71 22.13 4.82
C GLY A 342 12.09 23.48 4.23
N TRP A 343 12.24 24.49 5.09
CA TRP A 343 12.68 25.84 4.72
C TRP A 343 13.58 26.44 5.80
N ASN A 344 14.27 27.52 5.46
CA ASN A 344 15.08 28.26 6.42
C ASN A 344 14.25 29.31 7.16
N ASN A 345 14.10 29.16 8.48
CA ASN A 345 13.31 30.08 9.32
C ASN A 345 14.19 30.97 10.22
N THR A 346 15.52 30.99 10.03
CA THR A 346 16.41 31.83 10.85
C THR A 346 16.26 33.31 10.56
N ASP A 347 16.06 33.66 9.29
CA ASP A 347 16.23 35.03 8.82
C ASP A 347 14.93 35.67 8.33
N TYR A 348 13.93 34.85 7.98
CA TYR A 348 12.63 35.29 7.48
C TYR A 348 11.53 34.50 8.17
N ALA A 349 10.45 35.19 8.52
CA ALA A 349 9.21 34.61 9.00
C ALA A 349 8.05 35.05 8.08
N TYR A 350 7.05 34.19 7.92
CA TYR A 350 5.86 34.53 7.15
C TYR A 350 4.87 35.29 8.03
N ASN A 351 4.41 36.46 7.55
CA ASN A 351 3.35 37.22 8.19
C ASN A 351 2.02 36.95 7.46
N GLU A 352 1.12 36.21 8.12
CA GLU A 352 -0.17 35.83 7.55
C GLU A 352 -1.13 37.00 7.30
N ILE A 353 -0.93 38.13 7.99
CA ILE A 353 -1.86 39.25 7.96
C ILE A 353 -1.54 40.18 6.80
N THR A 354 -0.26 40.44 6.59
CA THR A 354 0.22 41.13 5.41
C THR A 354 0.42 40.18 4.24
N THR A 355 0.21 38.87 4.46
CA THR A 355 0.44 37.79 3.49
C THR A 355 1.82 37.88 2.82
N SER A 356 2.84 38.21 3.61
CA SER A 356 4.16 38.59 3.10
C SER A 356 5.29 38.00 3.94
N TRP A 357 6.40 37.68 3.29
CA TRP A 357 7.64 37.32 3.97
C TRP A 357 8.30 38.55 4.58
N GLN A 358 8.64 38.46 5.87
CA GLN A 358 9.27 39.55 6.61
C GLN A 358 10.61 39.08 7.16
N SER A 359 11.64 39.92 7.01
CA SER A 359 12.95 39.66 7.63
C SER A 359 12.81 39.66 9.15
N ALA A 360 13.41 38.67 9.81
CA ALA A 360 13.40 38.46 11.26
C ALA A 360 14.25 39.47 12.07
N GLY A 361 14.58 40.63 11.47
CA GLY A 361 15.26 41.75 12.10
C GLY A 361 16.59 42.10 11.42
N GLY A 362 16.80 43.37 11.11
CA GLY A 362 18.00 43.87 10.39
C GLY A 362 19.31 43.91 11.20
N ALA A 363 19.33 43.35 12.42
CA ALA A 363 20.51 43.34 13.29
C ALA A 363 21.41 42.11 13.10
N PHE A 364 20.97 41.10 12.38
CA PHE A 364 21.74 39.89 12.09
C PHE A 364 21.89 39.72 10.58
N PRO A 365 23.12 39.41 10.08
CA PRO A 365 23.32 39.16 8.67
C PRO A 365 22.53 37.94 8.25
N ALA A 366 21.78 38.11 7.17
CA ALA A 366 21.05 37.09 6.45
C ALA A 366 22.01 35.93 6.07
N ARG A 367 21.80 34.71 6.58
CA ARG A 367 22.65 33.55 6.24
C ARG A 367 22.00 32.49 5.35
N VAL A 368 22.71 32.07 4.31
CA VAL A 368 22.20 31.08 3.35
C VAL A 368 22.45 29.66 3.84
N MET A 369 21.41 28.84 3.81
CA MET A 369 21.57 27.40 4.01
C MET A 369 21.96 26.71 2.70
N GLN A 370 23.21 26.26 2.61
CA GLN A 370 23.82 25.63 1.42
C GLN A 370 23.35 24.21 1.14
N GLY A 371 22.70 23.57 2.10
CA GLY A 371 22.23 22.21 1.91
C GLY A 371 21.46 21.70 3.11
N ILE A 372 20.75 20.61 2.89
CA ILE A 372 19.99 19.93 3.92
C ILE A 372 20.16 18.43 3.73
N ARG A 373 20.43 17.73 4.84
CA ARG A 373 20.35 16.26 4.87
C ARG A 373 19.15 15.87 5.68
N THR A 374 18.28 15.07 5.12
CA THR A 374 17.13 14.53 5.84
C THR A 374 17.40 13.07 6.16
N CYS A 375 17.14 12.72 7.42
CA CYS A 375 17.21 11.37 7.93
C CYS A 375 15.87 10.98 8.55
N ALA A 376 15.58 9.69 8.58
CA ALA A 376 14.30 9.20 9.09
C ALA A 376 14.43 7.89 9.86
N GLY A 377 13.47 7.66 10.76
CA GLY A 377 13.32 6.40 11.51
C GLY A 377 14.23 6.25 12.72
N PHE A 378 14.16 5.07 13.35
CA PHE A 378 15.00 4.67 14.49
C PHE A 378 15.44 3.20 14.32
N PRO A 379 16.74 2.90 14.09
CA PRO A 379 17.85 3.85 13.99
C PRO A 379 17.69 4.80 12.79
N SER A 380 18.17 6.03 12.95
CA SER A 380 18.01 7.08 11.93
C SER A 380 18.91 6.80 10.73
N LYS A 381 18.29 6.68 9.55
CA LYS A 381 18.97 6.45 8.28
C LYS A 381 18.90 7.66 7.38
N TRP A 382 19.92 7.83 6.56
CA TRP A 382 20.00 8.92 5.62
C TRP A 382 19.05 8.68 4.45
N VAL A 383 18.07 9.56 4.24
CA VAL A 383 17.04 9.37 3.20
C VAL A 383 17.22 10.32 2.02
N TYR A 384 17.68 11.54 2.28
CA TYR A 384 17.79 12.57 1.25
C TYR A 384 18.93 13.54 1.53
N GLN A 385 19.55 14.03 0.46
CA GLN A 385 20.54 15.09 0.51
C GLN A 385 20.26 16.12 -0.56
N TYR A 386 20.12 17.38 -0.17
CA TYR A 386 20.22 18.51 -1.06
C TYR A 386 21.49 19.28 -0.73
N ASN A 387 22.30 19.54 -1.75
CA ASN A 387 23.35 20.55 -1.67
C ASN A 387 23.09 21.53 -2.81
N THR A 388 23.31 22.81 -2.56
CA THR A 388 23.36 23.81 -3.61
C THR A 388 24.52 23.46 -4.54
N SER A 389 24.21 23.10 -5.79
CA SER A 389 25.16 23.29 -6.87
C SER A 389 25.23 24.78 -7.15
N ASP A 390 26.44 25.31 -7.23
CA ASP A 390 26.71 26.62 -7.80
C ASP A 390 25.98 26.72 -9.17
N PRO A 391 25.06 27.68 -9.40
CA PRO A 391 24.86 28.97 -8.74
C PRO A 391 23.45 29.15 -8.11
N GLN A 392 22.85 28.13 -7.49
CA GLN A 392 21.51 28.29 -6.90
C GLN A 392 21.59 28.85 -5.47
N PRO A 393 20.87 29.95 -5.15
CA PRO A 393 20.67 30.36 -3.77
C PRO A 393 20.02 29.19 -3.01
N GLY A 394 20.53 28.85 -1.83
CA GLY A 394 20.07 27.68 -1.07
C GLY A 394 18.62 27.76 -0.59
N LEU A 395 18.29 27.18 0.57
CA LEU A 395 16.98 27.52 1.20
C LEU A 395 16.95 28.98 1.73
N GLY A 396 17.88 29.84 1.30
CA GLY A 396 18.03 31.22 1.70
C GLY A 396 17.55 32.25 0.67
N PHE A 397 17.18 33.40 1.25
CA PHE A 397 16.77 34.72 0.77
C PHE A 397 15.85 34.89 -0.44
N PRO A 398 14.67 35.51 -0.24
CA PRO A 398 13.99 36.21 -1.31
C PRO A 398 14.68 37.56 -1.58
N ILE A 399 15.30 37.72 -2.73
CA ILE A 399 15.76 39.04 -3.18
C ILE A 399 14.50 39.81 -3.62
N ALA A 400 14.35 41.08 -3.21
CA ALA A 400 13.29 41.99 -3.67
C ALA A 400 11.81 41.63 -3.33
N GLY A 401 11.54 40.93 -2.22
CA GLY A 401 10.17 40.67 -1.76
C GLY A 401 9.56 39.34 -2.24
N ASP A 402 10.40 38.49 -2.84
CA ASP A 402 10.02 37.14 -3.27
C ASP A 402 9.77 36.17 -2.09
N ALA A 403 9.56 34.91 -2.43
CA ALA A 403 9.38 33.82 -1.49
C ALA A 403 10.68 33.08 -1.13
N PRO A 404 10.82 32.48 0.06
CA PRO A 404 11.98 31.67 0.39
C PRO A 404 11.97 30.36 -0.39
N GLY A 405 13.17 29.78 -0.48
CA GLY A 405 13.38 28.45 -1.01
C GLY A 405 12.76 27.39 -0.10
N VAL A 406 11.92 26.51 -0.66
CA VAL A 406 11.32 25.38 0.05
C VAL A 406 11.72 24.07 -0.64
N LEU A 407 12.22 23.12 0.14
CA LEU A 407 12.42 21.74 -0.30
C LEU A 407 11.15 20.94 -0.02
N ARG A 408 10.66 20.16 -0.98
CA ARG A 408 9.49 19.28 -0.82
C ARG A 408 9.84 17.82 -1.12
N LEU A 409 9.56 16.93 -0.19
CA LEU A 409 9.71 15.48 -0.33
C LEU A 409 8.34 14.81 -0.21
N ALA A 410 8.13 13.70 -0.90
CA ALA A 410 6.99 12.82 -0.68
C ALA A 410 7.47 11.47 -0.17
N PHE A 411 6.74 10.91 0.79
CA PHE A 411 7.06 9.66 1.48
C PHE A 411 5.90 8.68 1.39
N LEU A 412 6.21 7.39 1.23
CA LEU A 412 5.27 6.30 1.49
C LEU A 412 5.56 5.68 2.85
N PHE A 413 4.55 5.61 3.72
CA PHE A 413 4.69 5.09 5.08
C PHE A 413 3.96 3.77 5.30
N GLY A 414 4.50 2.96 6.20
CA GLY A 414 3.77 1.84 6.76
C GLY A 414 2.64 2.28 7.68
N LYS A 415 1.63 1.44 7.83
CA LYS A 415 0.54 1.67 8.78
C LYS A 415 1.09 1.73 10.22
N PRO A 416 0.65 2.68 11.06
CA PRO A 416 1.00 2.67 12.47
C PRO A 416 0.50 1.39 13.14
N ALA A 417 1.40 0.72 13.86
CA ALA A 417 1.08 -0.42 14.71
C ALA A 417 0.38 0.01 16.02
N LEU A 418 0.56 1.27 16.44
CA LEU A 418 -0.07 1.84 17.63
C LEU A 418 -0.73 3.19 17.30
N PRO A 419 -1.87 3.54 17.90
CA PRO A 419 -2.57 4.82 17.63
C PRO A 419 -1.70 6.06 17.83
N ASN A 420 -0.74 6.00 18.76
CA ASN A 420 0.16 7.11 19.10
C ASN A 420 1.58 6.94 18.51
N GLN A 421 1.74 6.03 17.56
CA GLN A 421 3.04 5.78 16.95
C GLN A 421 3.56 7.01 16.21
N ARG A 422 4.83 7.32 16.49
CA ARG A 422 5.53 8.45 15.89
C ARG A 422 6.59 8.00 14.89
N VAL A 423 6.73 8.74 13.80
CA VAL A 423 7.87 8.66 12.89
C VAL A 423 8.75 9.88 13.15
N SER A 424 10.04 9.63 13.31
CA SER A 424 11.03 10.68 13.58
C SER A 424 11.74 11.07 12.31
N PHE A 425 11.80 12.36 12.05
CA PHE A 425 12.60 12.96 11.00
C PHE A 425 13.63 13.88 11.62
N ARG A 426 14.83 13.84 11.05
CA ARG A 426 15.92 14.69 11.45
C ARG A 426 16.51 15.35 10.23
N SER A 427 16.38 16.67 10.17
CA SER A 427 16.98 17.47 9.10
C SER A 427 18.20 18.20 9.64
N TYR A 428 19.32 18.06 8.95
CA TYR A 428 20.58 18.71 9.24
C TYR A 428 20.78 19.83 8.24
N PRO A 429 20.61 21.09 8.66
CA PRO A 429 21.03 22.21 7.83
C PRO A 429 22.55 22.20 7.68
N ILE A 430 23.02 22.49 6.47
CA ILE A 430 24.42 22.72 6.13
C ILE A 430 24.55 24.20 5.83
N MET A 431 25.26 24.92 6.70
CA MET A 431 25.59 26.33 6.53
C MET A 431 27.09 26.53 6.37
N SER A 432 27.47 27.63 5.73
CA SER A 432 28.79 28.26 5.89
C SER A 432 28.91 28.86 7.30
N VAL A 433 30.07 28.73 7.95
CA VAL A 433 30.37 29.42 9.22
C VAL A 433 31.82 29.90 9.21
N ALA A 434 32.13 31.14 9.64
CA ALA A 434 32.05 31.73 11.00
C ALA A 434 31.54 33.21 11.05
N PRO A 435 31.23 33.83 12.22
CA PRO A 435 31.23 33.28 13.57
C PRO A 435 29.96 32.45 13.82
N SER A 436 30.16 31.27 14.40
CA SER A 436 29.24 30.14 14.41
C SER A 436 28.06 30.34 15.36
N ALA A 437 26.84 30.33 14.83
CA ALA A 437 25.72 29.82 15.61
C ALA A 437 25.92 28.30 15.79
N GLN A 438 25.77 27.80 17.02
CA GLN A 438 25.90 26.36 17.28
C GLN A 438 24.74 25.62 16.60
N VAL A 439 25.07 24.64 15.75
CA VAL A 439 24.07 23.73 15.17
C VAL A 439 23.45 22.94 16.33
N ARG A 440 22.22 23.30 16.74
CA ARG A 440 21.45 22.49 17.68
C ARG A 440 20.63 21.48 16.88
N LEU A 441 20.91 20.20 17.13
CA LEU A 441 20.25 19.08 16.48
C LEU A 441 18.86 18.88 17.07
N GLY A 442 17.84 19.31 16.31
CA GLY A 442 16.45 18.99 16.60
C GLY A 442 16.05 17.62 16.06
N SER A 443 15.29 16.84 16.83
CA SER A 443 14.59 15.66 16.30
C SER A 443 13.09 15.90 16.37
N THR A 444 12.44 16.04 15.21
CA THR A 444 10.98 16.17 15.18
C THR A 444 10.35 14.79 15.17
N ALA A 445 9.51 14.53 16.18
CA ALA A 445 8.77 13.29 16.34
C ALA A 445 7.27 13.58 16.19
N GLY A 446 6.72 13.31 15.01
CA GLY A 446 5.30 13.46 14.71
C GLY A 446 4.56 12.12 14.67
N GLN A 447 3.25 12.11 14.96
CA GLN A 447 2.41 10.92 14.80
C GLN A 447 2.21 10.62 13.30
N SER A 448 2.34 9.38 12.85
CA SER A 448 2.09 9.06 11.44
C SER A 448 0.62 9.31 11.06
N ARG A 449 0.36 10.41 10.34
CA ARG A 449 -0.94 10.75 9.77
C ARG A 449 -0.76 11.08 8.28
N GLN A 450 -1.83 10.92 7.51
CA GLN A 450 -1.86 11.26 6.09
C GLN A 450 -1.56 12.76 5.91
N ALA A 451 -0.78 13.12 4.90
CA ALA A 451 -0.41 14.51 4.66
C ALA A 451 -1.63 15.39 4.49
N SER A 452 -1.41 16.64 4.84
CA SER A 452 -2.44 17.64 4.90
C SER A 452 -1.84 18.98 4.59
N MET A 453 -2.53 19.76 3.76
CA MET A 453 -2.27 21.19 3.76
C MET A 453 -2.73 21.74 5.10
N GLU A 454 -1.81 22.29 5.87
CA GLU A 454 -2.17 23.09 7.02
C GLU A 454 -2.61 24.46 6.48
N ILE A 455 -3.87 24.85 6.70
CA ILE A 455 -4.39 26.23 6.60
C ILE A 455 -4.84 26.68 8.00
N TYR A 456 -4.33 27.79 8.52
CA TYR A 456 -4.75 28.39 9.77
C TYR A 456 -5.96 29.27 9.49
N ALA A 457 -7.06 29.05 10.21
CA ALA A 457 -8.27 29.85 10.09
C ALA A 457 -8.32 30.93 11.18
N PRO A 458 -8.86 32.13 10.87
CA PRO A 458 -8.71 33.32 11.67
C PRO A 458 -9.75 33.35 12.80
N SER A 459 -9.39 32.91 14.00
CA SER A 459 -10.18 33.26 15.18
C SER A 459 -9.42 34.21 16.08
N GLY A 460 -9.49 35.49 15.71
CA GLY A 460 -9.58 36.62 16.63
C GLY A 460 -8.48 36.77 17.67
N ALA A 461 -7.41 37.45 17.30
CA ALA A 461 -6.85 38.56 18.08
C ALA A 461 -5.80 39.25 17.20
N SER A 462 -5.98 40.55 17.00
CA SER A 462 -4.98 41.56 16.59
C SER A 462 -3.64 41.03 16.08
N ALA A 463 -3.33 41.39 14.83
CA ALA A 463 -1.99 41.31 14.25
C ALA A 463 -0.91 41.62 15.28
N LEU A 464 -0.16 40.59 15.68
CA LEU A 464 0.93 40.79 16.60
C LEU A 464 2.00 41.58 15.83
N PRO A 465 2.36 42.79 16.29
CA PRO A 465 3.37 43.58 15.61
C PRO A 465 4.67 42.77 15.57
N LEU A 466 5.37 42.85 14.42
CA LEU A 466 6.75 42.40 14.28
C LEU A 466 7.52 42.80 15.55
N PRO A 467 8.22 41.88 16.22
CA PRO A 467 8.99 42.25 17.40
C PRO A 467 10.15 43.14 16.92
N SER A 468 9.92 44.46 16.95
CA SER A 468 10.90 45.47 16.56
C SER A 468 12.11 45.49 17.49
N ASN A 469 12.03 44.78 18.63
CA ASN A 469 13.10 44.53 19.57
C ASN A 469 12.94 43.12 20.16
N CYS A 470 13.59 42.12 19.55
CA CYS A 470 13.78 40.83 20.18
C CYS A 470 14.74 40.97 21.37
N GLY A 471 14.21 41.35 22.52
CA GLY A 471 14.94 41.39 23.77
C GLY A 471 15.26 39.99 24.28
N ILE A 472 16.35 39.88 25.05
CA ILE A 472 16.80 38.65 25.73
C ILE A 472 15.87 38.22 26.89
N THR A 473 14.78 38.95 27.12
CA THR A 473 13.88 38.77 28.26
C THR A 473 12.68 37.92 27.83
N PRO A 474 12.30 36.87 28.59
CA PRO A 474 11.09 36.10 28.31
C PRO A 474 9.87 37.02 28.18
N PRO A 475 8.98 36.80 27.22
CA PRO A 475 7.74 37.54 27.14
C PRO A 475 6.87 37.21 28.35
N ALA A 476 6.00 38.15 28.69
CA ALA A 476 5.05 37.98 29.79
C ALA A 476 4.17 36.73 29.56
N ALA A 477 3.81 36.05 30.64
CA ALA A 477 2.90 34.90 30.60
C ALA A 477 1.59 35.28 29.86
N GLY A 478 1.21 34.50 28.86
CA GLY A 478 0.05 34.79 27.99
C GLY A 478 0.38 35.52 26.68
N SER A 479 1.65 35.79 26.39
CA SER A 479 2.09 36.24 25.07
C SER A 479 2.16 35.06 24.08
N ASN A 480 1.61 35.25 22.88
CA ASN A 480 1.62 34.25 21.80
C ASN A 480 2.88 34.32 20.91
N VAL A 481 3.93 35.06 21.32
CA VAL A 481 5.15 35.26 20.51
C VAL A 481 6.39 35.06 21.35
N TRP A 482 7.35 34.30 20.81
CA TRP A 482 8.73 34.23 21.29
C TRP A 482 9.69 34.63 20.17
N CYS A 483 10.59 35.58 20.45
CA CYS A 483 11.76 35.78 19.61
C CYS A 483 12.72 34.63 19.89
N PHE A 484 13.12 33.90 18.84
CA PHE A 484 13.99 32.73 18.91
C PHE A 484 13.36 31.42 19.34
N ASP A 485 12.06 31.16 19.07
CA ASP A 485 11.45 29.85 19.37
C ASP A 485 12.29 28.68 18.79
N PRO A 486 13.05 27.96 19.61
CA PRO A 486 13.64 26.71 19.21
C PRO A 486 12.54 25.68 19.43
N VAL A 487 11.79 25.38 18.36
CA VAL A 487 10.66 24.44 18.29
C VAL A 487 10.94 23.11 18.99
N PHE A 488 10.96 23.07 20.32
CA PHE A 488 11.16 21.89 21.15
C PHE A 488 10.73 22.17 22.58
N LYS A 489 9.45 21.92 22.86
CA LYS A 489 9.08 20.85 23.79
C LYS A 489 7.64 20.40 23.57
N ARG A 490 7.53 19.11 23.24
CA ARG A 490 6.32 18.28 23.21
C ARG A 490 5.09 18.93 22.60
N ARG A 491 5.01 18.81 21.28
CA ARG A 491 3.70 18.73 20.65
C ARG A 491 3.45 17.34 20.07
N GLY A 492 2.26 16.83 20.31
CA GLY A 492 1.75 15.60 19.69
C GLY A 492 1.35 15.86 18.24
N LEU A 493 2.24 16.51 17.47
CA LEU A 493 1.95 17.01 16.13
C LEU A 493 1.74 15.82 15.20
N ALA A 494 0.70 15.93 14.38
CA ALA A 494 0.46 15.01 13.29
C ALA A 494 1.55 15.20 12.23
N PHE A 495 2.00 14.12 11.63
CA PHE A 495 2.78 14.20 10.40
C PHE A 495 1.89 14.87 9.34
N GLY A 496 2.32 16.01 8.79
CA GLY A 496 1.47 16.87 7.95
C GLY A 496 1.62 18.38 8.22
N GLU A 497 2.28 18.80 9.29
CA GLU A 497 2.72 20.20 9.42
C GLU A 497 3.85 20.41 8.41
N MET A 498 3.63 21.28 7.43
CA MET A 498 4.36 21.32 6.16
C MET A 498 5.78 21.92 6.28
N ALA A 499 6.37 21.78 7.46
CA ALA A 499 7.21 22.81 8.02
C ALA A 499 8.15 22.27 9.09
N HIS A 500 9.36 21.91 8.71
CA HIS A 500 10.43 21.78 9.72
C HIS A 500 11.27 23.07 9.72
N PRO A 501 10.97 24.05 10.60
CA PRO A 501 11.80 25.23 10.70
C PRO A 501 13.19 24.81 11.14
N LEU A 502 14.20 25.30 10.43
CA LEU A 502 15.60 25.14 10.77
C LEU A 502 16.04 26.43 11.45
N TYR A 503 16.47 26.35 12.71
CA TYR A 503 16.85 27.51 13.53
C TYR A 503 18.24 27.35 14.16
N TYR A 504 18.87 28.49 14.46
CA TYR A 504 20.22 28.63 14.98
C TYR A 504 20.27 29.61 16.16
N SER A 505 20.71 29.15 17.34
CA SER A 505 20.88 30.00 18.53
C SER A 505 22.24 30.70 18.55
N THR A 506 22.24 31.98 18.95
CA THR A 506 23.42 32.86 18.99
C THR A 506 24.34 32.64 20.18
N GLY A 507 24.04 31.68 21.07
CA GLY A 507 24.93 31.27 22.17
C GLY A 507 25.01 32.23 23.36
N ALA A 508 24.27 33.35 23.35
CA ALA A 508 24.22 34.33 24.44
C ALA A 508 22.80 34.37 25.07
N GLY A 509 22.46 33.37 25.90
CA GLY A 509 21.22 33.37 26.66
C GLY A 509 20.81 31.98 27.17
N ASN A 510 20.20 31.95 28.37
CA ASN A 510 19.41 30.80 28.80
C ASN A 510 18.12 30.81 27.96
N ASP A 511 17.93 29.81 27.10
CA ASP A 511 16.67 29.59 26.41
C ASP A 511 15.60 29.35 27.51
N GLY A 512 14.79 30.38 27.81
CA GLY A 512 13.71 30.31 28.79
C GLY A 512 12.69 29.18 28.54
N PRO A 513 11.83 28.88 29.53
CA PRO A 513 10.85 27.81 29.40
C PRO A 513 9.76 28.11 28.36
N ASP A 514 9.51 27.05 27.58
CA ASP A 514 8.38 26.75 26.69
C ASP A 514 7.10 27.59 26.88
N VAL A 515 6.70 28.34 25.85
CA VAL A 515 5.38 28.98 25.73
C VAL A 515 4.81 28.67 24.34
N ASP A 516 3.76 27.86 24.33
CA ASP A 516 3.19 27.27 23.12
C ASP A 516 2.51 28.28 22.19
N ALA A 517 3.02 28.44 20.96
CA ALA A 517 2.22 28.72 19.76
C ALA A 517 2.73 27.93 18.53
N PRO A 518 1.85 27.31 17.70
CA PRO A 518 2.19 26.76 16.38
C PRO A 518 2.84 27.81 15.47
N PRO A 519 3.88 27.46 14.67
CA PRO A 519 4.41 28.37 13.66
C PRO A 519 3.33 28.71 12.62
N ALA A 520 3.30 29.96 12.21
CA ALA A 520 2.45 30.47 11.12
C ALA A 520 2.76 29.76 9.79
N GLN A 521 1.72 29.51 9.01
CA GLN A 521 1.78 28.71 7.79
C GLN A 521 1.98 29.54 6.54
N ILE A 522 2.61 28.93 5.54
CA ILE A 522 2.99 29.57 4.28
C ILE A 522 2.03 29.13 3.17
N PRO A 523 1.39 30.03 2.42
CA PRO A 523 0.70 29.69 1.18
C PRO A 523 1.72 29.25 0.10
N PHE A 524 1.49 28.09 -0.53
CA PHE A 524 2.39 27.55 -1.57
C PHE A 524 2.50 28.42 -2.84
N GLY A 525 1.52 29.28 -3.11
CA GLY A 525 1.57 30.18 -4.28
C GLY A 525 2.73 31.19 -4.22
N SER A 526 3.27 31.42 -3.02
CA SER A 526 4.42 32.28 -2.76
C SER A 526 5.57 31.46 -2.17
N GLN A 527 5.97 30.36 -2.81
CA GLN A 527 7.15 29.55 -2.43
C GLN A 527 8.03 29.28 -3.64
N ILE A 528 9.35 29.45 -3.51
CA ILE A 528 10.30 29.02 -4.54
C ILE A 528 10.65 27.56 -4.27
N ILE A 529 10.07 26.65 -5.05
CA ILE A 529 10.35 25.22 -4.90
C ILE A 529 11.77 24.92 -5.37
N ARG A 530 12.62 24.44 -4.46
CA ARG A 530 13.99 24.05 -4.80
C ARG A 530 13.99 22.67 -5.45
N THR A 531 14.47 22.64 -6.69
CA THR A 531 14.68 21.42 -7.47
C THR A 531 16.06 20.84 -7.20
N GLY A 532 16.22 19.51 -7.33
CA GLY A 532 17.52 18.83 -7.29
C GLY A 532 17.70 17.90 -6.10
N GLY A 533 18.95 17.74 -5.64
CA GLY A 533 19.29 16.79 -4.57
C GLY A 533 19.34 15.33 -5.01
N THR A 534 19.64 14.45 -4.06
CA THR A 534 19.86 13.02 -4.27
C THR A 534 19.07 12.25 -3.24
N ILE A 535 18.22 11.34 -3.71
CA ILE A 535 17.56 10.34 -2.86
C ILE A 535 18.62 9.31 -2.45
N ARG A 536 18.94 9.27 -1.14
CA ARG A 536 19.88 8.31 -0.55
C ARG A 536 19.17 7.03 -0.11
N PHE A 537 17.85 7.09 0.02
CA PHE A 537 17.03 5.93 0.37
C PHE A 537 17.10 4.80 -0.66
N ASP A 538 17.48 5.15 -1.89
CA ASP A 538 17.59 4.27 -3.05
C ASP A 538 18.95 3.57 -3.19
N ASP A 539 19.90 3.89 -2.29
CA ASP A 539 21.22 3.27 -2.23
C ASP A 539 21.10 1.78 -1.86
N VAL A 540 22.00 0.92 -2.35
CA VAL A 540 21.96 -0.54 -2.06
C VAL A 540 21.91 -0.80 -0.55
N THR A 541 22.67 -0.03 0.22
CA THR A 541 22.70 -0.10 1.68
C THR A 541 22.35 1.24 2.30
N LEU A 542 21.38 1.25 3.23
CA LEU A 542 21.00 2.45 3.95
C LEU A 542 22.10 2.86 4.94
N GLN A 543 22.79 3.95 4.58
CA GLN A 543 23.79 4.58 5.43
C GLN A 543 23.14 5.11 6.71
N ASN A 544 23.88 4.99 7.82
CA ASN A 544 23.51 5.67 9.05
C ASN A 544 23.47 7.18 8.79
N CYS A 545 22.57 7.86 9.48
CA CYS A 545 22.51 9.31 9.38
C CYS A 545 23.88 9.89 9.76
N PRO A 546 24.53 10.67 8.87
CA PRO A 546 25.86 11.18 9.13
C PRO A 546 25.83 12.14 10.33
N ALA A 547 26.98 12.27 11.01
CA ALA A 547 27.17 13.34 11.97
C ALA A 547 26.98 14.72 11.28
N GLY A 548 26.72 15.76 12.09
CA GLY A 548 26.59 17.12 11.58
C GLY A 548 27.74 17.52 10.64
N PRO A 549 27.52 18.42 9.69
CA PRO A 549 28.51 18.76 8.67
C PRO A 549 29.86 19.14 9.31
N ALA A 550 30.95 18.58 8.78
CA ALA A 550 32.30 19.03 9.10
C ALA A 550 32.53 20.45 8.54
N LEU A 551 33.38 21.23 9.19
CA LEU A 551 33.76 22.58 8.75
C LEU A 551 34.25 22.55 7.29
N LEU A 552 33.79 23.51 6.47
CA LEU A 552 34.23 23.68 5.08
C LEU A 552 35.73 24.04 5.02
N SER A 553 36.37 23.81 3.86
CA SER A 553 37.74 24.28 3.65
C SER A 553 37.81 25.81 3.69
N PRO A 554 38.93 26.41 4.16
CA PRO A 554 39.08 27.87 4.26
C PRO A 554 38.83 28.63 2.95
N GLU A 555 39.19 28.03 1.83
CA GLU A 555 38.99 28.62 0.50
C GLU A 555 37.51 28.70 0.12
N LYS A 556 36.73 27.64 0.41
CA LYS A 556 35.28 27.66 0.22
C LYS A 556 34.64 28.70 1.13
N GLN A 557 35.08 28.80 2.39
CA GLN A 557 34.58 29.80 3.34
C GLN A 557 34.73 31.23 2.80
N ARG A 558 35.93 31.60 2.33
CA ARG A 558 36.19 32.94 1.78
C ARG A 558 35.34 33.28 0.57
N TRP A 559 35.09 32.30 -0.31
CA TRP A 559 34.25 32.49 -1.49
C TRP A 559 32.79 32.77 -1.10
N ILE A 560 32.33 32.16 -0.01
CA ILE A 560 30.96 32.32 0.50
C ILE A 560 30.79 33.67 1.22
N GLU A 561 31.76 34.08 2.04
CA GLU A 561 31.77 35.39 2.70
C GLU A 561 31.66 36.54 1.68
N LEU A 562 32.32 36.40 0.53
CA LEU A 562 32.23 37.37 -0.57
C LEU A 562 30.82 37.41 -1.19
N ARG A 563 30.12 36.27 -1.28
CA ARG A 563 28.73 36.22 -1.76
C ARG A 563 27.74 36.82 -0.77
N GLU A 564 27.88 36.49 0.51
CA GLU A 564 27.05 37.06 1.58
C GLU A 564 27.21 38.59 1.62
N ALA A 565 28.44 39.10 1.52
CA ALA A 565 28.71 40.54 1.42
C ALA A 565 28.14 41.19 0.15
N ALA A 566 28.15 40.50 -0.99
CA ALA A 566 27.52 40.99 -2.22
C ALA A 566 25.99 41.09 -2.07
N TRP A 567 25.36 40.11 -1.42
CA TRP A 567 23.92 40.12 -1.12
C TRP A 567 23.51 41.21 -0.13
N ASP A 568 24.29 41.45 0.92
CA ASP A 568 24.06 42.57 1.84
C ASP A 568 24.08 43.93 1.13
N LEU A 569 24.79 44.03 0.01
CA LEU A 569 24.85 45.20 -0.86
C LEU A 569 23.73 45.22 -1.93
N GLY A 570 22.82 44.25 -1.92
CA GLY A 570 21.74 44.12 -2.91
C GLY A 570 22.22 43.69 -4.30
N ILE A 571 23.44 43.18 -4.41
CA ILE A 571 24.01 42.68 -5.66
C ILE A 571 23.74 41.18 -5.71
N ASP A 572 23.05 40.71 -6.75
CA ASP A 572 22.94 39.28 -7.02
C ASP A 572 24.23 38.79 -7.74
N PRO A 573 25.17 38.10 -7.05
CA PRO A 573 26.40 37.56 -7.61
C PRO A 573 26.11 36.43 -8.60
N ASP A 574 24.88 35.93 -8.66
CA ASP A 574 24.43 34.89 -9.57
C ASP A 574 23.69 35.47 -10.80
N SER A 575 23.43 36.78 -10.81
CA SER A 575 22.91 37.46 -12.00
C SER A 575 24.00 37.48 -13.08
N ARG A 576 23.81 36.67 -14.12
CA ARG A 576 24.61 36.81 -15.34
C ARG A 576 24.24 38.14 -15.98
N SER A 577 25.05 39.16 -15.75
CA SER A 577 25.13 40.29 -16.68
C SER A 577 25.51 39.73 -18.05
N ASN A 578 24.63 39.92 -19.05
CA ASN A 578 25.04 39.84 -20.45
C ASN A 578 26.20 40.79 -20.73
#